data_AF-A0A9D6P029-F1
#
_entry.id   AF-A0A9D6P029-F1
#
_cell.length_a   1.000
_cell.length_b   1.000
_cell.length_c   1.000
_cell.angle_alpha   90.00
_cell.angle_beta   90.00
_cell.angle_gamma   90.00
#
_symmetry.space_group_name_H-M   'P 1'
#
loop_
_entity.id
_entity.type
_entity.pdbx_description
1 polymer ?
#
loop_
_entity_poly.entity_id
_entity_poly.type
_entity_poly.pdbx_seq_one_letter_code
_entity_poly.pdbx_strand_id
1 'polypeptide(L)'
;MKRPAAQMTRRCAVCAVLTLAAATGVVGQEIDDRNEPVEIDFAACEPKQERVYVAFGSTTYQIVGPSRQGCVMLYGGEVENRTWDGFLNKTCVVPTSPGRLAFPKTKTGVDFSAIEEYCTETPRPWRR
;
A
#
# COMPACT_ATOMS: atom_id res chain seq x y z
N MET A 1 63.29 -37.55 33.02
CA MET A 1 62.45 -36.76 33.94
C MET A 1 61.40 -35.99 33.14
N LYS A 2 60.13 -36.08 33.59
CA LYS A 2 59.01 -35.11 33.48
C LYS A 2 58.48 -34.66 32.09
N ARG A 3 57.26 -35.12 31.77
CA ARG A 3 56.17 -34.29 31.19
C ARG A 3 55.61 -33.35 32.30
N PRO A 4 54.59 -32.47 32.11
CA PRO A 4 53.93 -31.88 30.91
C PRO A 4 53.66 -30.35 31.01
N ALA A 5 53.09 -29.71 29.97
CA ALA A 5 52.03 -28.66 30.00
C ALA A 5 51.79 -28.13 28.56
N ALA A 6 50.65 -27.61 28.10
CA ALA A 6 49.23 -27.68 28.43
C ALA A 6 48.51 -26.81 27.35
N GLN A 7 47.38 -27.30 26.81
CA GLN A 7 46.21 -26.54 26.29
C GLN A 7 46.47 -25.52 25.12
N MET A 8 45.56 -25.13 24.22
CA MET A 8 44.13 -24.86 24.34
C MET A 8 43.53 -24.58 22.93
N THR A 9 42.23 -24.88 22.80
CA THR A 9 41.21 -24.24 21.95
C THR A 9 41.14 -24.43 20.42
N ARG A 10 40.13 -25.23 20.06
CA ARG A 10 39.35 -25.21 18.81
C ARG A 10 38.74 -23.82 18.52
N ARG A 11 38.64 -23.44 17.25
CA ARG A 11 37.59 -22.53 16.77
C ARG A 11 36.99 -23.03 15.46
N CYS A 12 35.72 -23.44 15.55
CA CYS A 12 34.75 -23.46 14.45
C CYS A 12 34.29 -22.03 14.17
N ALA A 13 33.99 -21.69 12.92
CA ALA A 13 33.05 -20.64 12.51
C ALA A 13 32.78 -20.81 10.99
N VAL A 14 31.78 -21.61 10.61
CA VAL A 14 30.44 -21.16 10.19
C VAL A 14 30.48 -20.34 8.87
N CYS A 15 30.34 -21.05 7.75
CA CYS A 15 29.86 -20.48 6.49
C CYS A 15 28.34 -20.28 6.61
N ALA A 16 27.91 -19.09 7.04
CA ALA A 16 26.52 -18.67 6.94
C ALA A 16 26.35 -17.92 5.61
N VAL A 17 25.80 -18.62 4.60
CA VAL A 17 25.27 -17.97 3.40
C VAL A 17 23.94 -17.33 3.79
N LEU A 18 23.95 -16.01 3.97
CA LEU A 18 22.72 -15.22 4.12
C LEU A 18 22.09 -15.03 2.74
N THR A 19 21.05 -15.79 2.43
CA THR A 19 20.07 -15.43 1.41
C THR A 19 19.08 -14.44 2.02
N LEU A 20 19.18 -13.15 1.64
CA LEU A 20 18.13 -12.18 1.93
C LEU A 20 16.92 -12.49 1.04
N ALA A 21 15.84 -13.01 1.65
CA ALA A 21 14.52 -12.94 1.06
C ALA A 21 14.00 -11.51 1.24
N ALA A 22 13.80 -10.79 0.13
CA ALA A 22 13.14 -9.49 0.12
C ALA A 22 11.66 -9.69 0.45
N ALA A 23 11.29 -9.45 1.70
CA ALA A 23 9.89 -9.29 2.09
C ALA A 23 9.43 -7.92 1.60
N THR A 24 8.70 -7.89 0.48
CA THR A 24 7.91 -6.72 0.07
C THR A 24 6.75 -6.55 1.05
N GLY A 25 7.03 -5.89 2.17
CA GLY A 25 6.00 -5.42 3.08
C GLY A 25 5.18 -4.35 2.38
N VAL A 26 3.94 -4.66 2.05
CA VAL A 26 2.94 -3.63 1.73
C VAL A 26 2.71 -2.87 3.05
N VAL A 27 3.36 -1.72 3.19
CA VAL A 27 3.15 -0.84 4.34
C VAL A 27 1.76 -0.23 4.19
N GLY A 28 0.79 -0.74 4.95
CA GLY A 28 -0.49 -0.08 5.14
C GLY A 28 -0.31 1.07 6.11
N GLN A 29 -0.34 2.31 5.62
CA GLN A 29 -0.27 3.49 6.47
C GLN A 29 -1.70 3.91 6.85
N GLU A 30 -1.96 4.08 8.15
CA GLU A 30 -3.21 4.60 8.69
C GLU A 30 -3.11 6.13 8.78
N ILE A 31 -4.00 6.84 8.08
CA ILE A 31 -4.02 8.31 8.08
C ILE A 31 -5.15 8.77 9.03
N ASP A 32 -4.77 9.44 10.12
CA ASP A 32 -5.62 10.01 11.17
C ASP A 32 -6.59 11.10 10.65
N ASP A 33 -7.65 11.38 11.41
CA ASP A 33 -8.81 12.25 11.13
C ASP A 33 -8.45 13.76 11.09
N ARG A 34 -7.16 14.07 11.05
CA ARG A 34 -6.68 15.42 10.72
C ARG A 34 -7.20 15.73 9.33
N ASN A 35 -7.86 16.86 9.18
CA ASN A 35 -8.49 17.34 7.95
C ASN A 35 -7.48 17.65 6.81
N GLU A 36 -6.30 17.05 6.88
CA GLU A 36 -5.26 17.04 5.86
C GLU A 36 -5.75 16.24 4.64
N PRO A 37 -5.49 16.75 3.42
CA PRO A 37 -5.85 16.04 2.21
C PRO A 37 -5.02 14.75 2.07
N VAL A 38 -5.57 13.79 1.33
CA VAL A 38 -4.85 12.59 0.93
C VAL A 38 -4.05 12.92 -0.33
N GLU A 39 -2.73 12.82 -0.25
CA GLU A 39 -1.86 13.05 -1.40
C GLU A 39 -1.49 11.73 -2.09
N ILE A 40 -1.67 11.68 -3.42
CA ILE A 40 -1.27 10.54 -4.24
C ILE A 40 -0.38 11.02 -5.38
N ASP A 41 0.79 10.39 -5.52
CA ASP A 41 1.74 10.66 -6.58
C ASP A 41 1.56 9.67 -7.74
N PHE A 42 0.79 10.07 -8.75
CA PHE A 42 0.54 9.25 -9.93
C PHE A 42 1.73 9.22 -10.88
N ALA A 43 2.70 10.13 -10.76
CA ALA A 43 3.95 10.05 -11.51
C ALA A 43 4.86 8.94 -10.96
N ALA A 44 4.95 8.83 -9.63
CA ALA A 44 5.68 7.73 -8.99
C ALA A 44 4.98 6.37 -9.22
N CYS A 45 3.64 6.35 -9.15
CA CYS A 45 2.81 5.16 -9.33
C CYS A 45 3.30 3.93 -8.54
N GLU A 46 3.76 4.17 -7.31
CA GLU A 46 4.32 3.13 -6.46
C GLU A 46 3.20 2.28 -5.84
N PRO A 47 3.27 0.94 -5.94
CA PRO A 47 2.25 0.08 -5.36
C PRO A 47 2.11 0.28 -3.85
N LYS A 48 0.91 0.61 -3.40
CA LYS A 48 0.58 0.80 -1.98
C LYS A 48 -0.89 0.54 -1.73
N GLN A 49 -1.24 0.29 -0.47
CA GLN A 49 -2.63 0.22 -0.04
C GLN A 49 -2.78 1.01 1.25
N GLU A 50 -3.75 1.89 1.29
CA GLU A 50 -4.01 2.72 2.47
C GLU A 50 -5.50 2.71 2.78
N ARG A 51 -5.79 2.85 4.08
CA ARG A 51 -7.14 3.08 4.57
C ARG A 51 -7.16 4.41 5.29
N VAL A 52 -8.08 5.26 4.86
CA VAL A 52 -8.29 6.60 5.41
C VAL A 52 -9.58 6.56 6.22
N TYR A 53 -9.48 6.79 7.52
CA TYR A 53 -10.64 6.89 8.41
C TYR A 53 -11.15 8.33 8.44
N VAL A 54 -12.46 8.47 8.54
CA VAL A 54 -13.17 9.74 8.69
C VAL A 54 -14.32 9.57 9.69
N ALA A 55 -14.94 10.69 10.10
CA ALA A 55 -15.99 10.73 11.10
C ALA A 55 -17.08 9.64 11.00
N PHE A 56 -17.58 9.32 9.80
CA PHE A 56 -18.68 8.36 9.59
C PHE A 56 -18.34 7.23 8.61
N GLY A 57 -17.06 6.91 8.46
CA GLY A 57 -16.68 5.84 7.54
C GLY A 57 -15.20 5.71 7.30
N SER A 58 -14.88 4.98 6.24
CA SER A 58 -13.51 4.82 5.77
C SER A 58 -13.46 4.70 4.25
N THR A 59 -12.34 5.09 3.67
CA THR A 59 -12.04 4.82 2.26
C THR A 59 -10.75 4.02 2.20
N THR A 60 -10.80 2.85 1.58
CA THR A 60 -9.60 2.11 1.22
C THR A 60 -9.27 2.39 -0.23
N TYR A 61 -8.01 2.67 -0.51
CA TYR A 61 -7.52 2.74 -1.88
C TYR A 61 -6.23 1.95 -2.02
N GLN A 62 -5.98 1.46 -3.24
CA GLN A 62 -4.82 0.68 -3.60
C GLN A 62 -4.25 1.20 -4.91
N ILE A 63 -2.99 1.60 -4.90
CA ILE A 63 -2.20 1.75 -6.12
C ILE A 63 -1.68 0.35 -6.47
N VAL A 64 -2.13 -0.19 -7.60
CA VAL A 64 -1.69 -1.50 -8.10
C VAL A 64 -0.32 -1.38 -8.77
N GLY A 65 -0.09 -0.27 -9.46
CA GLY A 65 1.15 0.03 -10.16
C GLY A 65 0.92 0.49 -11.61
N PRO A 66 1.99 0.60 -12.42
CA PRO A 66 1.90 1.13 -13.77
C PRO A 66 1.24 0.16 -14.75
N SER A 67 0.51 0.71 -15.73
CA SER A 67 0.00 0.03 -16.92
C SER A 67 0.45 0.75 -18.19
N ARG A 68 0.07 0.23 -19.37
CA ARG A 68 0.33 0.90 -20.65
C ARG A 68 -0.38 2.25 -20.81
N GLN A 69 -1.46 2.47 -20.07
CA GLN A 69 -2.35 3.64 -20.23
C GLN A 69 -2.21 4.64 -19.07
N GLY A 70 -1.60 4.23 -17.96
CA GLY A 70 -1.48 5.07 -16.77
C GLY A 70 -1.27 4.26 -15.49
N CYS A 71 -1.39 4.93 -14.36
CA CYS A 71 -1.33 4.33 -13.04
C CYS A 71 -2.67 3.69 -12.67
N VAL A 72 -2.63 2.40 -12.30
CA VAL A 72 -3.84 1.67 -11.92
C VAL A 72 -4.10 1.87 -10.43
N MET A 73 -5.28 2.39 -10.13
CA MET A 73 -5.76 2.59 -8.77
C MET A 73 -7.10 1.87 -8.59
N LEU A 74 -7.26 1.21 -7.45
CA LEU A 74 -8.53 0.66 -6.99
C LEU A 74 -8.97 1.45 -5.76
N TYR A 75 -10.26 1.69 -5.59
CA TYR A 75 -10.76 2.23 -4.31
C TYR A 75 -12.18 1.75 -4.00
N GLY A 76 -12.54 1.86 -2.74
CA GLY A 76 -13.86 1.56 -2.22
C GLY A 76 -14.05 2.20 -0.84
N GLY A 77 -15.29 2.51 -0.51
CA GLY A 77 -15.65 3.18 0.73
C GLY A 77 -16.63 2.36 1.56
N GLU A 78 -16.54 2.54 2.86
CA GLU A 78 -17.49 2.09 3.85
C GLU A 78 -18.08 3.32 4.54
N VAL A 79 -19.40 3.41 4.58
CA VAL A 79 -20.14 4.43 5.32
C VAL A 79 -21.04 3.70 6.31
N GLU A 80 -20.72 3.84 7.60
CA GLU A 80 -21.49 3.28 8.73
C GLU A 80 -21.82 1.77 8.63
N ASN A 81 -21.04 1.01 7.85
CA ASN A 81 -21.20 -0.43 7.66
C ASN A 81 -19.97 -1.19 8.17
N ARG A 82 -20.03 -1.58 9.45
CA ARG A 82 -19.00 -2.42 10.11
C ARG A 82 -18.77 -3.79 9.45
N THR A 83 -19.64 -4.22 8.54
CA THR A 83 -19.53 -5.51 7.81
C THR A 83 -19.03 -5.37 6.38
N TRP A 84 -18.52 -4.20 5.98
CA TRP A 84 -17.94 -4.04 4.65
C TRP A 84 -16.82 -5.06 4.40
N ASP A 85 -16.92 -5.75 3.28
CA ASP A 85 -16.04 -6.85 2.87
C ASP A 85 -14.68 -6.39 2.33
N GLY A 86 -14.42 -5.08 2.33
CA GLY A 86 -13.21 -4.46 1.81
C GLY A 86 -13.15 -4.43 0.28
N PHE A 87 -14.27 -4.66 -0.41
CA PHE A 87 -14.29 -4.66 -1.87
C PHE A 87 -14.06 -3.27 -2.46
N LEU A 88 -12.98 -3.14 -3.24
CA LEU A 88 -12.64 -1.93 -3.98
C LEU A 88 -13.43 -1.88 -5.30
N ASN A 89 -14.65 -1.36 -5.22
CA ASN A 89 -15.62 -1.37 -6.32
C ASN A 89 -15.31 -0.41 -7.46
N LYS A 90 -14.29 0.43 -7.35
CA LYS A 90 -13.86 1.34 -8.42
C LYS A 90 -12.46 0.98 -8.88
N THR A 91 -12.26 0.95 -10.20
CA THR A 91 -10.96 0.80 -10.86
C THR A 91 -10.71 2.04 -11.70
N CYS A 92 -9.54 2.66 -11.58
CA CYS A 92 -9.17 3.83 -12.35
C CYS A 92 -7.82 3.63 -13.04
N VAL A 93 -7.68 4.16 -14.25
CA VAL A 93 -6.43 4.19 -14.99
C VAL A 93 -6.04 5.65 -15.23
N VAL A 94 -5.35 6.23 -14.24
CA VAL A 94 -5.05 7.66 -14.20
C VAL A 94 -3.75 7.94 -14.98
N PRO A 95 -3.71 8.91 -15.92
CA PRO A 95 -2.47 9.30 -16.56
C PRO A 95 -1.40 9.70 -15.54
N THR A 96 -0.11 9.50 -15.86
CA THR A 96 0.99 9.88 -14.95
C THR A 96 1.35 11.37 -15.04
N SER A 97 0.89 12.07 -16.09
CA SER A 97 1.14 13.49 -16.33
C SER A 97 0.65 14.47 -15.26
N PRO A 98 -0.45 14.23 -14.52
CA PRO A 98 -0.88 15.13 -13.44
C PRO A 98 0.10 15.13 -12.25
N GLY A 99 0.97 14.13 -12.13
CA GLY A 99 1.91 14.02 -11.01
C GLY A 99 1.19 13.80 -9.69
N ARG A 100 1.44 14.69 -8.73
CA ARG A 100 0.84 14.61 -7.39
C ARG A 100 -0.50 15.34 -7.34
N LEU A 101 -1.54 14.63 -6.91
CA LEU A 101 -2.85 15.20 -6.65
C LEU A 101 -3.20 15.11 -5.16
N ALA A 102 -3.92 16.12 -4.68
CA ALA A 102 -4.43 16.20 -3.32
C ALA A 102 -5.95 16.02 -3.33
N PHE A 103 -6.44 15.09 -2.53
CA PHE A 103 -7.85 14.73 -2.45
C PHE A 103 -8.42 15.13 -1.08
N PRO A 104 -9.48 15.96 -1.03
CA PRO A 104 -10.04 16.37 0.24
C PRO A 104 -10.74 15.19 0.94
N LYS A 105 -10.66 15.18 2.27
CA LYS A 105 -11.48 14.30 3.10
C LYS A 105 -12.87 14.92 3.27
N THR A 106 -13.88 14.09 3.19
CA THR A 106 -15.27 14.41 3.53
C THR A 106 -15.65 13.68 4.82
N LYS A 107 -16.86 13.92 5.32
CA LYS A 107 -17.38 13.23 6.51
C LYS A 107 -17.53 11.70 6.33
N THR A 108 -17.59 11.23 5.08
CA THR A 108 -17.92 9.84 4.73
C THR A 108 -16.83 9.14 3.92
N GLY A 109 -15.80 9.85 3.45
CA GLY A 109 -14.67 9.25 2.76
C GLY A 109 -13.75 10.26 2.10
N VAL A 110 -12.88 9.79 1.21
CA VAL A 110 -12.01 10.63 0.38
C VAL A 110 -12.73 10.99 -0.92
N ASP A 111 -12.69 12.25 -1.31
CA ASP A 111 -13.28 12.73 -2.56
C ASP A 111 -12.30 12.53 -3.73
N PHE A 112 -12.58 11.54 -4.58
CA PHE A 112 -11.80 11.24 -5.79
C PHE A 112 -12.41 11.82 -7.09
N SER A 113 -13.31 12.81 -7.00
CA SER A 113 -13.96 13.43 -8.17
C SER A 113 -12.97 13.95 -9.22
N ALA A 114 -11.80 14.43 -8.79
CA ALA A 114 -10.74 14.91 -9.69
C ALA A 114 -10.17 13.83 -10.64
N ILE A 115 -10.43 12.55 -10.39
CA ILE A 115 -10.01 11.44 -11.28
C ILE A 115 -11.19 10.58 -11.76
N GLU A 116 -12.43 10.99 -11.51
CA GLU A 116 -13.62 10.18 -11.77
C GLU A 116 -13.77 9.82 -13.26
N GLU A 117 -13.34 10.70 -14.17
CA GLU A 117 -13.33 10.47 -15.62
C GLU A 117 -12.46 9.29 -16.05
N TYR A 118 -11.51 8.86 -15.20
CA TYR A 118 -10.61 7.73 -15.46
C TYR A 118 -11.10 6.42 -14.83
N CYS A 119 -12.26 6.43 -14.18
CA CYS A 119 -12.74 5.34 -13.34
C CYS A 119 -13.91 4.57 -13.96
N THR A 120 -13.95 3.27 -13.68
CA THR A 120 -15.05 2.35 -14.01
C THR A 120 -15.40 1.49 -12.80
N GLU A 121 -16.56 0.83 -12.85
CA GLU A 121 -16.92 -0.18 -11.85
C GLU A 121 -15.99 -1.40 -11.96
N THR A 122 -15.46 -1.84 -10.83
CA THR A 122 -14.68 -3.07 -10.73
C THR A 122 -15.64 -4.27 -10.77
N PRO A 123 -15.53 -5.18 -11.75
CA PRO A 123 -16.32 -6.41 -11.75
C PRO A 123 -15.89 -7.34 -10.60
N ARG A 124 -16.86 -8.01 -9.96
CA ARG A 124 -16.59 -9.07 -8.99
C ARG A 124 -16.44 -10.43 -9.71
N PRO A 125 -15.46 -11.29 -9.33
CA PRO A 125 -14.25 -10.98 -8.57
C PRO A 125 -13.20 -10.29 -9.46
N TRP A 126 -12.42 -9.36 -8.92
CA TRP A 126 -11.32 -8.76 -9.67
C TRP A 126 -10.27 -9.82 -10.02
N ARG A 127 -10.02 -10.02 -11.32
CA ARG A 127 -8.99 -10.93 -11.83
C ARG A 127 -7.91 -10.10 -12.54
N ARG A 128 -6.66 -10.25 -12.10
CA ARG A 128 -5.47 -9.67 -12.75
C ARG A 128 -5.22 -10.33 -14.10
#